data_AF-A0A2K9ETW7-F1
#
_entry.id   AF-A0A2K9ETW7-F1
#
_cell.length_a   1.000
_cell.length_b   1.000
_cell.length_c   1.000
_cell.angle_alpha   90.00
_cell.angle_beta   90.00
_cell.angle_gamma   90.00
#
_symmetry.space_group_name_H-M   'P 1'
#
loop_
_entity.id
_entity.type
_entity.pdbx_description
1 polymer ?
#
loop_
_entity_poly.entity_id
_entity_poly.type
_entity_poly.pdbx_seq_one_letter_code
_entity_poly.pdbx_strand_id
1 'polypeptide(L)'
;MNLTTTVAICSSTGLFAAAVVTVRHNRRVFAWNRRNYLTDNAAKDLDDVDRYLKDIHELLCRFAQKPSTAADLDCLRTLRHVIEGYAGRPGVLRAELQDIVARCDVYLGTALKSPVSGSRAYLMVAAMEQEQARTRLAAAVSGAQQRVRTLRRP
;
A
#
# COMPACT_ATOMS: atom_id res chain seq x y z
N MET A 1 -30.69 -51.69 42.71
CA MET A 1 -30.62 -50.75 41.57
C MET A 1 -29.66 -49.64 41.94
N ASN A 2 -28.49 -49.62 41.30
CA ASN A 2 -27.31 -48.90 41.75
C ASN A 2 -27.33 -47.44 41.27
N LEU A 3 -27.73 -46.53 42.16
CA LEU A 3 -27.71 -45.07 42.00
C LEU A 3 -26.33 -44.51 41.56
N THR A 4 -25.25 -45.26 41.74
CA THR A 4 -23.88 -44.88 41.40
C THR A 4 -23.55 -44.95 39.91
N THR A 5 -24.24 -45.81 39.14
CA THR A 5 -23.96 -45.97 37.69
C THR A 5 -24.62 -44.91 36.82
N THR A 6 -25.79 -44.40 37.20
CA THR A 6 -26.50 -43.35 36.46
C THR A 6 -25.84 -41.98 36.60
N VAL A 7 -25.26 -41.67 37.77
CA VAL A 7 -24.55 -40.39 38.00
C VAL A 7 -23.23 -40.33 37.22
N ALA A 8 -22.50 -41.44 37.09
CA ALA A 8 -21.26 -41.50 36.34
C ALA A 8 -21.44 -41.24 34.83
N ILE A 9 -22.51 -41.77 34.23
CA ILE A 9 -22.82 -41.63 32.79
C ILE A 9 -23.30 -40.20 32.46
N CYS A 10 -24.07 -39.55 33.35
CA CYS A 10 -24.47 -38.15 33.18
C CYS A 10 -23.27 -37.20 33.26
N SER A 11 -22.28 -37.52 34.11
CA SER A 11 -21.07 -36.72 34.29
C SER A 11 -20.17 -36.73 33.04
N SER A 12 -19.95 -37.90 32.45
CA SER A 12 -19.14 -38.03 31.23
C SER A 12 -19.81 -37.37 30.02
N THR A 13 -21.11 -37.53 29.87
CA THR A 13 -21.86 -36.96 28.73
C THR A 13 -21.90 -35.43 28.79
N GLY A 14 -22.04 -34.86 30.00
CA GLY A 14 -21.94 -33.42 30.22
C GLY A 14 -20.56 -32.85 29.91
N LEU A 15 -19.49 -33.57 30.28
CA LEU A 15 -18.11 -33.20 29.95
C LEU A 15 -17.84 -33.26 28.44
N PHE A 16 -18.35 -34.28 27.74
CA PHE A 16 -18.22 -34.39 26.28
C PHE A 16 -18.98 -33.28 25.56
N ALA A 17 -20.22 -32.98 25.97
CA ALA A 17 -21.00 -31.89 25.40
C ALA A 17 -20.32 -30.54 25.63
N ALA A 18 -19.81 -30.29 26.84
CA ALA A 18 -19.05 -29.08 27.17
C ALA A 18 -17.74 -28.98 26.36
N ALA A 19 -17.01 -30.09 26.17
CA ALA A 19 -15.81 -30.13 25.36
C ALA A 19 -16.11 -29.80 23.88
N VAL A 20 -17.17 -30.39 23.31
CA VAL A 20 -17.59 -30.12 21.92
C VAL A 20 -18.01 -28.67 21.73
N VAL A 21 -18.78 -28.11 22.67
CA VAL A 21 -19.18 -26.68 22.64
C VAL A 21 -17.95 -25.79 22.74
N THR A 22 -17.03 -26.07 23.65
CA THR A 22 -15.77 -25.34 23.83
C THR A 22 -14.93 -25.38 22.56
N VAL A 23 -14.77 -26.54 21.92
CA VAL A 23 -14.03 -26.67 20.65
C VAL A 23 -14.69 -25.90 19.52
N ARG A 24 -16.02 -25.98 19.38
CA ARG A 24 -16.77 -25.21 18.37
C ARG A 24 -16.66 -23.70 18.60
N HIS A 25 -16.77 -23.28 19.85
CA HIS A 25 -16.64 -21.88 20.25
C HIS A 25 -15.23 -21.36 19.92
N ASN A 26 -14.19 -22.08 20.34
CA ASN A 26 -12.81 -21.73 20.02
C ASN A 26 -12.57 -21.63 18.51
N ARG A 27 -13.04 -22.59 17.71
CA ARG A 27 -12.94 -22.52 16.24
C ARG A 27 -13.62 -21.27 15.66
N ARG A 28 -14.80 -20.91 16.19
CA ARG A 28 -15.52 -19.69 15.76
C ARG A 28 -14.75 -18.43 16.14
N VAL A 29 -14.21 -18.35 17.36
CA VAL A 29 -13.39 -17.23 17.84
C VAL A 29 -12.11 -17.11 17.00
N PHE A 30 -11.40 -18.21 16.74
CA PHE A 30 -10.21 -18.19 15.89
C PHE A 30 -10.53 -17.76 14.44
N ALA A 31 -11.62 -18.25 13.86
CA ALA A 31 -12.04 -17.83 12.53
C ALA A 31 -12.48 -16.37 12.48
N TRP A 32 -13.05 -15.84 13.57
CA TRP A 32 -13.38 -14.42 13.70
C TRP A 32 -12.12 -13.56 13.87
N ASN A 33 -11.22 -13.93 14.79
CA ASN A 33 -9.92 -13.25 14.97
C ASN A 33 -9.12 -13.23 13.67
N ARG A 34 -9.06 -14.35 12.95
CA ARG A 34 -8.36 -14.43 11.66
C ARG A 34 -8.97 -13.48 10.63
N ARG A 35 -10.30 -13.36 10.57
CA ARG A 35 -10.97 -12.44 9.66
C ARG A 35 -10.70 -10.98 10.03
N ASN A 36 -10.82 -10.61 11.29
CA ASN A 36 -10.53 -9.25 11.75
C ASN A 36 -9.07 -8.87 11.49
N TYR A 37 -8.13 -9.77 11.78
CA TYR A 37 -6.72 -9.53 11.50
C TYR A 37 -6.45 -9.26 10.02
N LEU A 38 -7.14 -9.97 9.11
CA LEU A 38 -7.02 -9.71 7.67
C LEU A 38 -7.63 -8.35 7.29
N THR A 39 -8.78 -7.99 7.85
CA THR A 39 -9.43 -6.69 7.60
C THR A 39 -8.60 -5.53 8.13
N ASP A 40 -8.09 -5.64 9.35
CA ASP A 40 -7.27 -4.61 10.01
C ASP A 40 -5.96 -4.40 9.26
N ASN A 41 -5.30 -5.48 8.81
CA ASN A 41 -4.10 -5.36 7.98
C ASN A 41 -4.39 -4.73 6.62
N ALA A 42 -5.51 -5.07 5.97
CA ALA A 42 -5.89 -4.45 4.70
C ALA A 42 -6.17 -2.95 4.86
N ALA A 43 -6.81 -2.55 5.97
CA ALA A 43 -7.01 -1.14 6.30
C ALA A 43 -5.68 -0.41 6.53
N LYS A 44 -4.76 -1.03 7.28
CA LYS A 44 -3.43 -0.48 7.53
C LYS A 44 -2.59 -0.33 6.25
N ASP A 45 -2.61 -1.34 5.38
CA ASP A 45 -1.92 -1.28 4.09
C ASP A 45 -2.44 -0.13 3.24
N LEU A 46 -3.77 0.11 3.25
CA LEU A 46 -4.38 1.23 2.54
C LEU A 46 -3.96 2.58 3.12
N ASP A 47 -3.82 2.68 4.45
CA ASP A 47 -3.37 3.90 5.13
C ASP A 47 -1.90 4.22 4.86
N ASP A 48 -1.04 3.20 4.85
CA ASP A 48 0.37 3.38 4.52
C ASP A 48 0.53 3.79 3.04
N VAL A 49 -0.20 3.17 2.12
CA VAL A 49 -0.22 3.57 0.71
C VAL A 49 -0.68 5.02 0.55
N ASP A 50 -1.77 5.45 1.21
CA ASP A 50 -2.24 6.83 1.16
C ASP A 50 -1.16 7.82 1.64
N ARG A 51 -0.43 7.47 2.70
CA ARG A 51 0.66 8.28 3.23
C ARG A 51 1.77 8.45 2.20
N TYR A 52 2.26 7.36 1.61
CA TYR A 52 3.31 7.42 0.60
C TYR A 52 2.88 8.17 -0.66
N LEU A 53 1.62 8.02 -1.09
CA LEU A 53 1.09 8.79 -2.23
C LEU A 53 1.07 10.30 -1.93
N LYS A 54 0.75 10.71 -0.70
CA LYS A 54 0.82 12.12 -0.28
C LYS A 54 2.26 12.63 -0.27
N ASP A 55 3.20 11.84 0.25
CA ASP A 55 4.62 12.20 0.27
C ASP A 55 5.16 12.39 -1.16
N ILE A 56 4.82 11.48 -2.09
CA ILE A 56 5.17 11.63 -3.51
C ILE A 56 4.56 12.91 -4.09
N HIS A 57 3.27 13.15 -3.85
CA HIS A 57 2.59 14.34 -4.35
C HIS A 57 3.28 15.63 -3.85
N GLU A 58 3.63 15.69 -2.57
CA GLU A 58 4.34 16.82 -1.99
C GLU A 58 5.71 17.04 -2.66
N LEU A 59 6.48 15.98 -2.87
CA LEU A 59 7.75 16.08 -3.60
C LEU A 59 7.55 16.61 -5.02
N LEU A 60 6.54 16.13 -5.75
CA LEU A 60 6.24 16.61 -7.11
C LEU A 60 5.86 18.10 -7.13
N CYS A 61 5.21 18.59 -6.08
CA CYS A 61 4.94 20.02 -5.92
C CYS A 61 6.22 20.82 -5.68
N ARG A 62 7.16 20.30 -4.87
CA ARG A 62 8.47 20.93 -4.66
C ARG A 62 9.30 20.96 -5.95
N PHE A 63 9.32 19.86 -6.70
CA PHE A 63 10.07 19.75 -7.95
C PHE A 63 9.49 20.62 -9.08
N ALA A 64 8.24 21.08 -8.98
CA ALA A 64 7.67 22.01 -9.97
C ALA A 64 8.39 23.37 -10.00
N GLN A 65 9.15 23.71 -8.95
CA GLN A 65 9.78 25.03 -8.82
C GLN A 65 11.06 25.17 -9.66
N LYS A 66 11.76 24.06 -9.95
CA LYS A 66 13.01 24.07 -10.70
C LYS A 66 13.26 22.72 -11.39
N PRO A 67 13.94 22.71 -12.55
CA PRO A 67 14.49 21.47 -13.10
C PRO A 67 15.36 20.77 -12.07
N SER A 68 15.19 19.45 -11.94
CA SER A 68 15.76 18.66 -10.85
C SER A 68 16.92 17.80 -11.36
N THR A 69 18.01 17.78 -10.60
CA THR A 69 19.16 16.90 -10.85
C THR A 69 18.91 15.51 -10.27
N ALA A 70 19.77 14.54 -10.61
CA ALA A 70 19.67 13.18 -10.07
C ALA A 70 19.70 13.15 -8.53
N ALA A 71 20.46 14.05 -7.90
CA ALA A 71 20.56 14.19 -6.45
C ALA A 71 19.29 14.79 -5.83
N ASP A 72 18.68 15.79 -6.48
CA ASP A 72 17.40 16.36 -6.02
C ASP A 72 16.28 15.29 -5.97
N LEU A 73 16.36 14.27 -6.83
CA LEU A 73 15.36 13.21 -6.96
C LEU A 73 15.60 11.98 -6.07
N ASP A 74 16.63 11.97 -5.21
CA ASP A 74 16.95 10.82 -4.37
C ASP A 74 15.78 10.41 -3.44
N CYS A 75 15.09 11.40 -2.86
CA CYS A 75 13.90 11.16 -2.03
C CYS A 75 12.79 10.44 -2.80
N LEU A 76 12.59 10.80 -4.09
CA LEU A 76 11.61 10.14 -4.93
C LEU A 76 12.02 8.71 -5.26
N ARG A 77 13.32 8.44 -5.48
CA ARG A 77 13.82 7.08 -5.72
C ARG A 77 13.52 6.16 -4.53
N THR A 78 13.72 6.66 -3.31
CA THR A 78 13.38 5.91 -2.09
C THR A 78 11.88 5.58 -2.03
N LEU A 79 11.00 6.57 -2.25
CA LEU A 79 9.55 6.34 -2.25
C LEU A 79 9.10 5.40 -3.37
N ARG A 80 9.74 5.48 -4.55
CA ARG A 80 9.49 4.55 -5.67
C ARG A 80 9.73 3.09 -5.25
N HIS A 81 10.82 2.80 -4.53
CA HIS A 81 11.08 1.44 -4.04
C HIS A 81 10.07 0.99 -2.98
N VAL A 82 9.63 1.89 -2.11
CA VAL A 82 8.57 1.58 -1.14
C VAL A 82 7.27 1.22 -1.87
N ILE A 83 6.82 2.05 -2.81
CA ILE A 83 5.60 1.78 -3.58
C ILE A 83 5.73 0.48 -4.40
N GLU A 84 6.89 0.19 -4.98
CA GLU A 84 7.16 -1.08 -5.67
C GLU A 84 6.93 -2.29 -4.74
N GLY A 85 7.37 -2.20 -3.49
CA GLY A 85 7.11 -3.22 -2.48
C GLY A 85 5.61 -3.50 -2.24
N TYR A 86 4.77 -2.46 -2.29
CA TYR A 86 3.32 -2.61 -2.20
C TYR A 86 2.71 -3.11 -3.53
N ALA A 87 3.21 -2.62 -4.67
CA ALA A 87 2.79 -3.05 -6.00
C ALA A 87 3.09 -4.54 -6.27
N GLY A 88 4.13 -5.09 -5.63
CA GLY A 88 4.48 -6.51 -5.70
C GLY A 88 3.44 -7.43 -5.04
N ARG A 89 2.67 -6.91 -4.07
CA ARG A 89 1.66 -7.69 -3.33
C ARG A 89 0.35 -7.82 -4.14
N PRO A 90 -0.41 -8.91 -3.97
CA PRO A 90 -1.78 -8.96 -4.47
C PRO A 90 -2.63 -7.92 -3.73
N GLY A 91 -3.38 -7.09 -4.46
CA GLY A 91 -4.20 -6.05 -3.86
C GLY A 91 -5.01 -5.27 -4.88
N VAL A 92 -6.06 -4.60 -4.39
CA VAL A 92 -7.02 -3.84 -5.22
C VAL A 92 -6.42 -2.59 -5.87
N LEU A 93 -5.26 -2.12 -5.41
CA LEU A 93 -4.51 -0.98 -5.96
C LEU A 93 -3.29 -1.39 -6.78
N ARG A 94 -3.08 -2.69 -7.00
CA ARG A 94 -1.86 -3.22 -7.61
C ARG A 94 -1.54 -2.54 -8.94
N ALA A 95 -2.52 -2.41 -9.83
CA ALA A 95 -2.32 -1.85 -11.16
C ALA A 95 -1.95 -0.37 -11.09
N GLU A 96 -2.63 0.40 -10.23
CA GLU A 96 -2.36 1.82 -10.01
C GLU A 96 -0.97 2.05 -9.43
N LEU A 97 -0.54 1.23 -8.47
CA LEU A 97 0.81 1.32 -7.90
C LEU A 97 1.89 0.93 -8.91
N GLN A 98 1.65 -0.06 -9.77
CA GLN A 98 2.57 -0.41 -10.86
C GLN A 98 2.73 0.72 -11.88
N ASP A 99 1.62 1.37 -12.27
CA ASP A 99 1.65 2.54 -13.17
C ASP A 99 2.44 3.70 -12.53
N ILE A 100 2.26 3.95 -11.23
CA ILE A 100 3.04 4.96 -10.50
C ILE A 100 4.53 4.62 -10.50
N VAL A 101 4.92 3.37 -10.24
CA VAL A 101 6.33 2.94 -10.28
C VAL A 101 6.94 3.19 -11.66
N ALA A 102 6.24 2.77 -12.72
CA ALA A 102 6.70 2.98 -14.09
C ALA A 102 6.88 4.47 -14.42
N ARG A 103 5.96 5.33 -13.96
CA ARG A 103 6.05 6.78 -14.15
C ARG A 103 7.13 7.45 -13.31
N CYS A 104 7.38 6.94 -12.10
CA CYS A 104 8.55 7.33 -11.32
C CYS A 104 9.83 7.03 -12.08
N ASP A 105 9.96 5.84 -12.67
CA ASP A 105 11.14 5.45 -13.45
C ASP A 105 11.36 6.36 -14.66
N VAL A 106 10.28 6.69 -15.38
CA VAL A 106 10.34 7.67 -16.49
C VAL A 106 10.80 9.04 -15.99
N TYR A 107 10.22 9.57 -14.91
CA TYR A 107 10.59 10.89 -14.38
C TYR A 107 12.03 10.92 -13.84
N LEU A 108 12.46 9.86 -13.13
CA LEU A 108 13.85 9.71 -12.69
C LEU A 108 14.83 9.66 -13.88
N GLY A 109 14.40 9.07 -15.00
CA GLY A 109 15.18 9.05 -16.25
C GLY A 109 15.38 10.44 -16.88
N THR A 110 14.55 11.42 -16.56
CA THR A 110 14.67 12.82 -17.05
C THR A 110 15.61 13.69 -16.22
N ALA A 111 16.26 13.14 -15.20
CA ALA A 111 17.13 13.88 -14.30
C ALA A 111 18.27 14.59 -15.06
N LEU A 112 18.49 15.87 -14.74
CA LEU A 112 19.63 16.60 -15.30
C LEU A 112 20.95 16.09 -14.71
N LYS A 113 21.95 15.96 -15.58
CA LYS A 113 23.33 15.65 -15.17
C LYS A 113 23.91 16.86 -14.43
N SER A 114 24.57 16.60 -13.30
CA SER A 114 25.34 17.61 -12.58
C SER A 114 26.83 17.52 -12.96
N PRO A 115 27.53 18.65 -13.20
CA PRO A 115 26.99 20.00 -13.30
C PRO A 115 26.10 20.17 -14.55
N VAL A 116 25.05 20.97 -14.41
CA VAL A 116 24.12 21.26 -15.52
C VAL A 116 24.89 22.01 -16.60
N SER A 117 25.08 21.37 -17.75
CA SER A 117 25.87 21.89 -18.86
C SER A 117 25.21 21.54 -20.20
N GLY A 118 25.37 22.41 -21.18
CA GLY A 118 24.78 22.27 -22.50
C GLY A 118 24.34 23.61 -23.09
N SER A 119 23.90 23.58 -24.34
CA SER A 119 23.30 24.76 -24.97
C SER A 119 21.97 25.11 -24.29
N ARG A 120 21.60 26.40 -24.31
CA ARG A 120 20.31 26.85 -23.77
C ARG A 120 19.12 26.10 -24.37
N ALA A 121 19.16 25.83 -25.68
CA ALA A 121 18.11 25.08 -26.37
C ALA A 121 17.99 23.65 -25.85
N TYR A 122 19.11 22.96 -25.65
CA TYR A 122 19.13 21.61 -25.07
C TYR A 122 18.56 21.58 -23.65
N LEU A 123 18.98 22.51 -22.80
CA LEU A 123 18.50 22.59 -21.41
C LEU A 123 17.00 22.89 -21.33
N MET A 124 16.48 23.69 -22.26
CA MET A 124 15.06 23.99 -22.33
C MET A 124 14.23 22.76 -22.74
N VAL A 125 14.70 21.98 -23.72
CA VAL A 125 14.04 20.72 -24.11
C VAL A 125 14.06 19.72 -22.94
N ALA A 126 15.20 19.53 -22.30
CA ALA A 126 15.32 18.62 -21.16
C ALA A 126 14.40 19.03 -19.99
N ALA A 127 14.29 20.32 -19.70
CA ALA A 127 13.37 20.83 -18.67
C ALA A 127 11.90 20.59 -19.05
N MET A 128 11.53 20.75 -20.32
CA MET A 128 10.17 20.46 -20.80
C MET A 128 9.82 18.96 -20.70
N GLU A 129 10.75 18.08 -21.07
CA GLU A 129 10.60 16.63 -20.94
C GLU A 129 10.43 16.22 -19.47
N GLN A 130 11.26 16.80 -18.59
CA GLN A 130 11.17 16.59 -17.15
C GLN A 130 9.81 17.04 -16.59
N GLU A 131 9.34 18.23 -16.96
CA GLU A 131 8.05 18.76 -16.50
C GLU A 131 6.86 17.93 -17.03
N GLN A 132 6.94 17.45 -18.26
CA GLN A 132 5.92 16.56 -18.82
C GLN A 132 5.86 15.23 -18.06
N ALA A 133 7.01 14.63 -17.76
CA ALA A 133 7.09 13.41 -16.96
C ALA A 133 6.57 13.63 -15.53
N ARG A 134 6.92 14.75 -14.89
CA ARG A 134 6.41 15.15 -13.56
C ARG A 134 4.89 15.23 -13.55
N THR A 135 4.30 15.92 -14.54
CA THR A 135 2.85 16.11 -14.65
C THR A 135 2.12 14.78 -14.84
N ARG A 136 2.66 13.89 -15.69
CA ARG A 136 2.10 12.55 -15.90
C ARG A 136 2.13 11.69 -14.65
N LEU A 137 3.19 11.78 -13.85
CA LEU A 137 3.30 11.10 -12.56
C LEU A 137 2.33 11.71 -11.55
N ALA A 138 2.22 13.03 -11.46
CA ALA A 138 1.29 13.71 -10.57
C ALA A 138 -0.17 13.32 -10.84
N ALA A 139 -0.55 13.19 -12.12
CA ALA A 139 -1.89 12.74 -12.51
C ALA A 139 -2.18 11.30 -12.04
N ALA A 140 -1.22 10.38 -12.20
CA ALA A 140 -1.36 9.00 -11.74
C ALA A 140 -1.48 8.91 -10.21
N VAL A 141 -0.64 9.65 -9.48
CA VAL A 141 -0.69 9.74 -8.01
C VAL A 141 -2.05 10.27 -7.55
N SER A 142 -2.56 11.32 -8.18
CA SER A 142 -3.88 11.89 -7.87
C SER A 142 -5.01 10.90 -8.13
N GLY A 143 -4.92 10.15 -9.23
CA GLY A 143 -5.84 9.06 -9.55
C GLY A 143 -5.85 7.95 -8.50
N ALA A 144 -4.66 7.49 -8.08
CA ALA A 144 -4.53 6.48 -7.03
C ALA A 144 -5.04 6.98 -5.67
N GLN A 145 -4.77 8.23 -5.30
CA GLN A 145 -5.34 8.84 -4.09
C GLN A 145 -6.87 8.87 -4.13
N GLN A 146 -7.45 9.21 -5.27
CA GLN A 146 -8.90 9.17 -5.44
C GLN A 146 -9.44 7.74 -5.30
N ARG A 147 -8.73 6.76 -5.87
CA ARG A 147 -9.09 5.34 -5.72
C ARG A 147 -9.05 4.88 -4.26
N VAL A 148 -8.01 5.24 -3.52
CA VAL A 148 -7.91 5.00 -2.07
C VAL A 148 -9.11 5.58 -1.33
N ARG A 149 -9.49 6.83 -1.62
CA ARG A 149 -10.66 7.47 -1.01
C ARG A 149 -11.95 6.72 -1.31
N THR A 150 -12.11 6.22 -2.54
CA THR A 150 -13.27 5.39 -2.91
C THR A 150 -13.30 4.07 -2.15
N LEU A 151 -12.15 3.41 -2.00
CA LEU A 151 -12.04 2.14 -1.27
C LEU A 151 -12.28 2.29 0.25
N ARG A 152 -12.04 3.48 0.81
CA ARG A 152 -12.35 3.81 2.21
C ARG A 152 -13.83 4.09 2.46
N ARG A 153 -14.65 4.32 1.43
CA ARG A 153 -16.09 4.58 1.63
C ARG A 153 -16.77 3.27 2.04
N PRO A 154 -17.60 3.28 3.10
CA PRO A 154 -18.29 2.10 3.62
C PRO A 154 -19.33 1.54 2.64
#